data_AF-F3GLP9-F1
#
_entry.id   AF-F3GLP9-F1
#
_cell.length_a   1.000
_cell.length_b   1.000
_cell.length_c   1.000
_cell.angle_alpha   90.00
_cell.angle_beta   90.00
_cell.angle_gamma   90.00
#
_symmetry.space_group_name_H-M   'P 1'
#
loop_
_entity.id
_entity.type
_entity.pdbx_description
1 polymer ?
#
loop_
_entity_poly.entity_id
_entity_poly.type
_entity_poly.pdbx_seq_one_letter_code
_entity_poly.pdbx_strand_id
1 'polypeptide(L)'
;RDLHTLKGGARMAEVAEVGDLAHELENLYEGLIDRRFNHSPTLAELLHESHDHLAILLEQLYRQEALSDPSALIEALRSCRTLESAGPEAQASPAASEDPPEHDTELREVFLEEGFDIMESSGAALARWQADPHNMLEVENLL
;
A
#
# COMPACT_ATOMS: atom_id res chain seq x y z
N ARG A 1 -8.29 8.05 -2.14
CA ARG A 1 -7.21 8.99 -2.50
C ARG A 1 -5.82 8.38 -2.25
N ASP A 2 -5.82 7.42 -1.35
CA ASP A 2 -4.93 7.48 -0.21
C ASP A 2 -3.67 6.67 -0.55
N LEU A 3 -3.85 5.48 -1.12
CA LEU A 3 -2.73 4.67 -1.56
C LEU A 3 -2.06 5.21 -2.81
N HIS A 4 -2.80 5.86 -3.71
CA HIS A 4 -2.20 6.50 -4.87
C HIS A 4 -1.23 7.61 -4.46
N THR A 5 -1.66 8.46 -3.53
CA THR A 5 -0.85 9.55 -2.99
C THR A 5 0.33 9.00 -2.18
N LEU A 6 0.10 8.03 -1.29
CA LEU A 6 1.16 7.40 -0.49
C LEU A 6 2.26 6.78 -1.38
N LYS A 7 1.85 6.04 -2.43
CA LYS A 7 2.77 5.46 -3.42
C LYS A 7 3.57 6.54 -4.16
N GLY A 8 2.91 7.64 -4.54
CA GLY A 8 3.56 8.79 -5.17
C GLY A 8 4.63 9.41 -4.28
N GLY A 9 4.27 9.70 -3.02
CA GLY A 9 5.18 10.24 -2.01
C GLY A 9 6.34 9.30 -1.70
N ALA A 10 6.08 8.00 -1.55
CA ALA A 10 7.11 7.00 -1.28
C ALA A 10 8.14 6.91 -2.42
N ARG A 11 7.70 7.00 -3.68
CA ARG A 11 8.61 7.06 -4.83
C ARG A 11 9.45 8.33 -4.84
N MET A 12 8.86 9.48 -4.52
CA MET A 12 9.58 10.75 -4.44
C MET A 12 10.59 10.76 -3.28
N ALA A 13 10.25 10.09 -2.17
CA ALA A 13 11.13 9.92 -1.02
C ALA A 13 12.11 8.74 -1.16
N GLU A 14 12.07 8.02 -2.29
CA GLU A 14 12.89 6.83 -2.60
C GLU A 14 12.76 5.68 -1.59
N VAL A 15 11.56 5.53 -1.01
CA VAL A 15 11.23 4.48 -0.03
C VAL A 15 10.54 3.32 -0.75
N ALA A 16 11.34 2.42 -1.32
CA ALA A 16 10.86 1.33 -2.15
C ALA A 16 9.89 0.39 -1.38
N GLU A 17 10.19 0.08 -0.13
CA GLU A 17 9.42 -0.83 0.71
C GLU A 17 7.97 -0.35 0.89
N VAL A 18 7.78 0.95 1.16
CA VAL A 18 6.45 1.56 1.27
C VAL A 18 5.78 1.64 -0.09
N GLY A 19 6.53 2.07 -1.12
CA GLY A 19 5.99 2.22 -2.47
C GLY A 19 5.49 0.92 -3.08
N ASP A 20 6.24 -0.18 -2.88
CA ASP A 20 5.90 -1.49 -3.40
C ASP A 20 4.69 -2.09 -2.67
N LEU A 21 4.64 -2.02 -1.34
CA LEU A 21 3.49 -2.52 -0.58
C LEU A 21 2.21 -1.71 -0.87
N ALA A 22 2.32 -0.38 -0.95
CA ALA A 22 1.19 0.49 -1.31
C ALA A 22 0.65 0.20 -2.72
N HIS A 23 1.55 -0.06 -3.68
CA HIS A 23 1.17 -0.44 -5.04
C HIS A 23 0.42 -1.79 -5.08
N GLU A 24 0.87 -2.79 -4.33
CA GLU A 24 0.17 -4.09 -4.31
C GLU A 24 -1.22 -4.01 -3.69
N LEU A 25 -1.40 -3.16 -2.67
CA LEU A 25 -2.70 -2.87 -2.08
C LEU A 25 -3.61 -2.09 -3.04
N GLU A 26 -3.09 -1.06 -3.73
CA GLU A 26 -3.83 -0.29 -4.75
C GLU A 26 -4.41 -1.24 -5.81
N ASN A 27 -3.58 -2.12 -6.37
CA ASN A 27 -4.00 -3.12 -7.36
C ASN A 27 -5.11 -4.05 -6.84
N LEU A 28 -5.09 -4.39 -5.55
CA LEU A 28 -6.11 -5.24 -4.95
C LEU A 28 -7.44 -4.49 -4.82
N TYR A 29 -7.41 -3.27 -4.29
CA TYR A 29 -8.60 -2.43 -4.17
C TYR A 29 -9.21 -2.09 -5.53
N GLU A 30 -8.40 -1.83 -6.57
CA GLU A 30 -8.89 -1.66 -7.94
C GLU A 30 -9.64 -2.92 -8.41
N GLY A 31 -9.09 -4.10 -8.14
CA GLY A 31 -9.76 -5.36 -8.46
C GLY A 31 -11.06 -5.61 -7.67
N LEU A 32 -11.18 -5.09 -6.44
CA LEU A 32 -12.45 -5.10 -5.69
C LEU A 32 -13.49 -4.18 -6.33
N ILE A 33 -13.09 -2.98 -6.78
CA ILE A 33 -13.98 -2.06 -7.51
C ILE A 33 -14.44 -2.67 -8.84
N ASP A 34 -13.51 -3.27 -9.58
CA ASP A 34 -13.78 -3.96 -10.85
C ASP A 34 -14.58 -5.26 -10.68
N ARG A 35 -14.85 -5.67 -9.43
CA ARG A 35 -15.50 -6.95 -9.06
C ARG A 35 -14.74 -8.19 -9.55
N ARG A 36 -13.43 -8.07 -9.73
CA ARG A 36 -12.51 -9.18 -9.98
C ARG A 36 -12.26 -10.02 -8.73
N PHE A 37 -12.38 -9.39 -7.56
CA PHE A 37 -12.22 -10.00 -6.25
C PHE A 37 -13.49 -9.79 -5.41
N ASN A 38 -13.69 -10.62 -4.39
CA ASN A 38 -14.79 -10.46 -3.44
C ASN A 38 -14.23 -10.39 -2.03
N HIS A 39 -14.92 -9.66 -1.15
CA HIS A 39 -14.58 -9.66 0.26
C HIS A 39 -14.60 -11.10 0.82
N SER A 40 -13.52 -11.48 1.50
CA SER A 40 -13.42 -12.73 2.25
C SER A 40 -12.70 -12.47 3.59
N PRO A 41 -12.90 -13.30 4.62
CA PRO A 41 -12.20 -13.13 5.90
C PRO A 41 -10.67 -13.16 5.75
N THR A 42 -10.14 -14.06 4.92
CA THR A 42 -8.71 -14.15 4.63
C THR A 42 -8.18 -12.89 3.95
N LEU A 43 -8.94 -12.33 3.01
CA LEU A 43 -8.58 -11.06 2.38
C LEU A 43 -8.62 -9.90 3.39
N ALA A 44 -9.64 -9.86 4.25
CA ALA A 44 -9.77 -8.82 5.26
C ALA A 44 -8.57 -8.83 6.24
N GLU A 45 -8.15 -10.00 6.70
CA GLU A 45 -6.94 -10.16 7.54
C GLU A 45 -5.69 -9.66 6.81
N LEU A 46 -5.50 -10.07 5.55
CA LEU A 46 -4.33 -9.67 4.75
C LEU A 46 -4.26 -8.16 4.51
N LEU A 47 -5.41 -7.51 4.25
CA LEU A 47 -5.50 -6.06 4.08
C LEU A 47 -5.16 -5.32 5.38
N HIS A 48 -5.64 -5.83 6.51
CA HIS A 48 -5.32 -5.26 7.82
C HIS A 48 -3.83 -5.39 8.14
N GLU A 49 -3.25 -6.58 7.95
CA GLU A 49 -1.82 -6.84 8.18
C GLU A 49 -0.93 -5.96 7.30
N SER A 50 -1.33 -5.74 6.05
CA SER A 50 -0.60 -4.87 5.12
C SER A 50 -0.65 -3.40 5.52
N HIS A 51 -1.80 -2.91 6.01
CA HIS A 51 -1.94 -1.56 6.55
C HIS A 51 -1.09 -1.37 7.83
N ASP A 52 -1.13 -2.34 8.74
CA ASP A 52 -0.29 -2.32 9.94
C ASP A 52 1.20 -2.29 9.57
N HIS A 53 1.61 -3.05 8.55
CA HIS A 53 2.99 -3.05 8.09
C HIS A 53 3.41 -1.73 7.43
N LEU A 54 2.53 -1.08 6.66
CA LEU A 54 2.79 0.27 6.15
C LEU A 54 3.01 1.27 7.29
N ALA A 55 2.19 1.22 8.34
CA ALA A 55 2.38 2.06 9.52
C ALA A 55 3.73 1.80 10.22
N ILE A 56 4.14 0.53 10.33
CA ILE A 56 5.45 0.14 10.89
C ILE A 56 6.59 0.71 10.03
N LEU A 57 6.51 0.62 8.70
CA LEU A 57 7.54 1.15 7.80
C LEU A 57 7.68 2.67 7.91
N LEU A 58 6.56 3.40 7.97
CA LEU A 58 6.56 4.85 8.18
C LEU A 58 7.15 5.22 9.55
N GLU A 59 6.84 4.45 10.59
CA GLU A 59 7.41 4.66 11.93
C GLU A 59 8.93 4.39 11.94
N GLN A 60 9.40 3.31 11.32
CA GLN A 60 10.82 3.01 11.20
C GLN A 60 11.56 4.10 10.42
N LEU A 61 10.96 4.60 9.33
CA LEU A 61 11.51 5.70 8.56
C LEU A 61 11.59 6.99 9.40
N TYR A 62 10.54 7.32 10.15
CA TYR A 62 10.52 8.46 11.06
C TYR A 62 11.59 8.37 12.15
N ARG A 63 11.80 7.17 12.71
CA ARG A 63 12.84 6.90 13.71
C ARG A 63 14.24 6.74 13.12
N GLN A 64 14.39 6.79 11.79
CA GLN A 64 15.64 6.54 11.07
C GLN A 64 16.21 5.13 11.36
N GLU A 65 15.32 4.16 11.55
CA GLU A 65 15.65 2.75 11.73
C GLU A 65 15.74 2.03 10.37
N ALA A 66 16.36 0.84 10.38
CA ALA A 66 16.35 -0.01 9.20
C ALA A 66 14.92 -0.49 8.92
N LEU A 67 14.47 -0.33 7.67
CA LEU A 67 13.14 -0.75 7.25
C LEU A 67 13.05 -2.28 7.28
N SER A 68 11.93 -2.77 7.78
CA SER A 68 11.57 -4.19 7.71
C SER A 68 11.24 -4.58 6.28
N ASP A 69 11.46 -5.84 5.93
CA ASP A 69 11.20 -6.34 4.58
C ASP A 69 9.72 -6.75 4.42
N PRO A 70 8.93 -6.06 3.55
CA PRO A 70 7.54 -6.40 3.29
C PRO A 70 7.36 -7.52 2.23
N SER A 71 8.44 -8.12 1.72
CA SER A 71 8.40 -9.08 0.60
C SER A 71 7.41 -10.22 0.79
N ALA A 72 7.30 -10.78 1.99
CA ALA A 72 6.37 -11.86 2.30
C ALA A 72 4.89 -11.42 2.15
N LEU A 73 4.56 -10.20 2.57
CA LEU A 73 3.22 -9.62 2.41
C LEU A 73 2.91 -9.31 0.96
N ILE A 74 3.86 -8.73 0.24
CA ILE A 74 3.77 -8.48 -1.20
C ILE A 74 3.43 -9.78 -1.96
N GLU A 75 4.14 -10.87 -1.66
CA GLU A 75 3.89 -12.16 -2.30
C GLU A 75 2.53 -12.76 -1.90
N ALA A 76 2.08 -12.57 -0.65
CA ALA A 76 0.76 -12.99 -0.21
C ALA A 76 -0.36 -12.23 -0.96
N LEU A 77 -0.23 -10.90 -1.12
CA LEU A 77 -1.16 -10.06 -1.88
C LEU A 77 -1.23 -10.51 -3.35
N ARG A 78 -0.08 -10.73 -3.99
CA ARG A 78 0.00 -11.24 -5.37
C ARG A 78 -0.65 -12.61 -5.52
N SER A 79 -0.39 -13.51 -4.56
CA SER A 79 -0.96 -14.87 -4.55
C SER A 79 -2.48 -14.84 -4.41
N CYS A 80 -3.00 -13.94 -3.55
CA CYS A 80 -4.44 -13.76 -3.38
C CYS A 80 -5.11 -13.34 -4.71
N ARG A 81 -4.51 -12.38 -5.42
CA ARG A 81 -5.03 -11.94 -6.72
C ARG A 81 -4.99 -13.05 -7.77
N THR A 82 -3.93 -13.86 -7.79
CA THR A 82 -3.78 -14.96 -8.76
C THR A 82 -4.76 -16.12 -8.50
N LEU A 83 -5.08 -16.39 -7.23
CA LEU A 83 -6.04 -17.43 -6.86
C LEU A 83 -7.48 -17.03 -7.23
N GLU A 84 -7.82 -15.75 -7.10
CA GLU A 84 -9.16 -15.24 -7.38
C GLU A 84 -9.34 -14.76 -8.84
N SER A 85 -8.26 -14.36 -9.51
CA SER A 85 -8.24 -14.01 -10.94
C SER A 85 -7.31 -14.97 -11.70
N ALA A 86 -7.89 -15.94 -12.41
CA ALA A 86 -7.17 -16.65 -13.47
C ALA A 86 -6.95 -15.69 -14.66
N GLY A 87 -5.96 -14.79 -14.54
CA GLY A 87 -5.53 -13.86 -15.59
C GLY A 87 -4.06 -13.44 -15.37
N PRO A 88 -3.24 -13.36 -16.43
CA PRO A 88 -1.81 -13.10 -16.27
C PRO A 88 -1.52 -11.60 -16.15
N GLU A 89 -0.98 -11.16 -15.01
CA GLU A 89 -0.28 -9.88 -14.93
C GLU A 89 1.16 -10.14 -14.48
N ALA A 90 2.07 -10.03 -15.45
CA ALA A 90 3.49 -10.17 -15.25
C ALA A 90 4.17 -8.82 -15.51
N GLN A 91 5.11 -8.53 -14.61
CA GLN A 91 6.30 -7.70 -14.75
C GLN A 91 6.18 -6.22 -14.34
N ALA A 92 6.39 -5.96 -13.05
CA ALA A 92 7.07 -4.75 -12.62
C ALA A 92 8.50 -4.77 -13.19
N SER A 93 8.80 -3.82 -14.07
CA SER A 93 10.17 -3.57 -14.52
C SER A 93 10.98 -2.91 -13.41
N PRO A 94 12.26 -3.27 -13.23
CA PRO A 94 13.17 -2.50 -12.40
C PRO A 94 13.58 -1.24 -13.19
N ALA A 95 13.13 -0.07 -12.74
CA ALA A 95 13.69 1.18 -13.24
C ALA A 95 15.05 1.40 -12.58
N ALA A 96 16.05 1.58 -13.44
CA ALA A 96 17.46 1.66 -13.12
C ALA A 96 17.87 2.96 -12.40
N SER A 97 19.04 2.85 -11.78
CA SER A 97 19.82 3.82 -11.01
C SER A 97 20.11 5.15 -11.72
N GLU A 98 20.05 6.25 -10.97
CA GLU A 98 20.85 7.47 -11.20
C GLU A 98 21.36 7.99 -9.83
N ASP A 99 22.59 8.52 -9.81
CA ASP A 99 23.39 9.01 -8.66
C ASP A 99 22.65 9.93 -7.65
N PRO A 100 23.12 10.05 -6.39
CA PRO A 100 22.33 10.61 -5.29
C PRO A 100 22.20 12.13 -5.40
N PRO A 101 20.99 12.69 -5.58
CA PRO A 101 20.74 14.02 -5.06
C PRO A 101 20.70 13.90 -3.53
N GLU A 102 21.29 14.87 -2.85
CA GLU A 102 21.21 15.01 -1.39
C GLU A 102 19.77 14.75 -0.97
N HIS A 103 19.59 13.72 -0.13
CA HIS A 103 18.33 13.33 0.47
C HIS A 103 17.53 14.58 0.83
N ASP A 104 16.50 14.90 0.04
CA ASP A 104 15.70 16.09 0.28
C ASP A 104 14.91 15.82 1.56
N THR A 105 15.49 16.26 2.66
CA THR A 105 15.03 15.96 4.02
C THR A 105 13.68 16.60 4.21
N GLU A 106 13.44 17.73 3.55
CA GLU A 106 12.14 18.40 3.46
C GLU A 106 11.10 17.51 2.77
N LEU A 107 11.42 16.90 1.62
CA LEU A 107 10.49 15.98 0.94
C LEU A 107 10.18 14.74 1.79
N ARG A 108 11.17 14.24 2.53
CA ARG A 108 10.98 13.11 3.46
C ARG A 108 10.08 13.47 4.64
N GLU A 109 10.27 14.65 5.22
CA GLU A 109 9.44 15.13 6.33
C GLU A 109 7.99 15.35 5.89
N VAL A 110 7.78 15.99 4.74
CA VAL A 110 6.45 16.17 4.14
C VAL A 110 5.81 14.82 3.82
N PHE A 111 6.57 13.88 3.26
CA PHE A 111 6.09 12.52 2.99
C PHE A 111 5.65 11.80 4.27
N LEU A 112 6.41 11.92 5.35
CA LEU A 112 6.08 11.28 6.63
C LEU A 112 4.82 11.88 7.26
N GLU A 113 4.70 13.21 7.27
CA GLU A 113 3.50 13.90 7.77
C GLU A 113 2.25 13.45 7.01
N GLU A 114 2.29 13.53 5.68
CA GLU A 114 1.18 13.09 4.83
C GLU A 114 0.94 11.57 4.95
N GLY A 115 2.00 10.78 5.08
CA GLY A 115 1.94 9.33 5.22
C GLY A 115 1.18 8.90 6.47
N PHE A 116 1.43 9.54 7.63
CA PHE A 116 0.69 9.23 8.86
C PHE A 116 -0.79 9.62 8.77
N ASP A 117 -1.10 10.78 8.20
CA ASP A 117 -2.49 11.22 7.97
C ASP A 117 -3.24 10.25 7.04
N ILE A 118 -2.57 9.80 5.98
CA ILE A 118 -3.09 8.80 5.06
C ILE A 118 -3.32 7.47 5.78
N MET A 119 -2.41 7.02 6.63
CA MET A 119 -2.59 5.76 7.35
C MET A 119 -3.79 5.81 8.31
N GLU A 120 -4.02 6.94 8.98
CA GLU A 120 -5.21 7.11 9.82
C GLU A 120 -6.50 7.08 9.00
N SER A 121 -6.56 7.88 7.92
CA SER A 121 -7.72 7.95 7.02
C SER A 121 -8.05 6.59 6.40
N SER A 122 -7.05 5.96 5.80
CA SER A 122 -7.19 4.72 5.06
C SER A 122 -7.46 3.52 5.98
N GLY A 123 -6.84 3.47 7.16
CA GLY A 123 -7.19 2.46 8.18
C GLY A 123 -8.65 2.57 8.63
N ALA A 124 -9.16 3.79 8.81
CA ALA A 124 -10.55 4.01 9.16
C ALA A 124 -11.52 3.63 8.03
N ALA A 125 -11.18 3.95 6.77
CA ALA A 125 -11.95 3.54 5.60
C ALA A 125 -11.99 2.01 5.46
N LEU A 126 -10.84 1.34 5.62
CA LEU A 126 -10.74 -0.12 5.59
C LEU A 126 -11.63 -0.75 6.66
N ALA A 127 -11.60 -0.26 7.90
CA ALA A 127 -12.43 -0.77 8.98
C ALA A 127 -13.94 -0.63 8.69
N ARG A 128 -14.35 0.50 8.10
CA ARG A 128 -15.76 0.73 7.69
C ARG A 128 -16.17 -0.21 6.57
N TRP A 129 -15.31 -0.40 5.57
CA TRP A 129 -15.56 -1.35 4.50
C TRP A 129 -15.66 -2.80 5.00
N GLN A 130 -14.78 -3.22 5.92
CA GLN A 130 -14.84 -4.57 6.51
C GLN A 130 -16.13 -4.80 7.33
N ALA A 131 -16.68 -3.73 7.93
CA ALA A 131 -17.96 -3.79 8.63
C ALA A 131 -19.17 -3.86 7.69
N ASP A 132 -19.09 -3.24 6.50
CA ASP A 132 -20.09 -3.35 5.43
C ASP A 132 -19.43 -3.49 4.05
N PRO A 133 -19.12 -4.74 3.62
CA PRO A 133 -18.40 -4.98 2.38
C PRO A 133 -19.14 -4.55 1.10
N HIS A 134 -20.43 -4.21 1.20
CA HIS A 134 -21.20 -3.69 0.07
C HIS A 134 -21.00 -2.18 -0.14
N ASN A 135 -20.42 -1.49 0.85
CA ASN A 135 -20.16 -0.06 0.78
C ASN A 135 -18.86 0.22 0.01
N MET A 136 -18.95 0.21 -1.32
CA MET A 136 -17.80 0.41 -2.21
C MET A 136 -17.21 1.82 -2.15
N LEU A 137 -17.93 2.81 -1.61
CA LEU A 137 -17.40 4.16 -1.39
C LEU A 137 -16.17 4.14 -0.47
N GLU A 138 -16.16 3.23 0.52
CA GLU A 138 -15.01 3.10 1.41
C GLU A 138 -13.79 2.50 0.69
N VAL A 139 -14.00 1.65 -0.32
CA VAL A 139 -12.91 1.15 -1.18
C VAL A 139 -12.37 2.25 -2.09
N GLU A 140 -13.25 3.10 -2.63
CA GLU A 140 -12.86 4.28 -3.41
C GLU A 140 -12.04 5.28 -2.59
N ASN A 141 -12.34 5.42 -1.28
CA ASN A 141 -11.54 6.26 -0.39
C ASN A 141 -10.11 5.73 -0.22
N LEU A 142 -9.88 4.43 -0.34
CA LEU A 142 -8.55 3.81 -0.30
C LEU A 142 -7.73 4.08 -1.59
N LEU A 143 -8.42 4.10 -2.74
CA LEU A 143 -8.08 4.66 -4.08
C LEU A 143 -7.51 6.05 -4.17
#